data_AF-A0A2E9N2E6-F1
#
_entry.id   AF-A0A2E9N2E6-F1
#
_cell.length_a   1.000
_cell.length_b   1.000
_cell.length_c   1.000
_cell.angle_alpha   90.00
_cell.angle_beta   90.00
_cell.angle_gamma   90.00
#
_symmetry.space_group_name_H-M   'P 1'
#
loop_
_entity.id
_entity.type
_entity.pdbx_description
1 polymer ?
#
loop_
_entity_poly.entity_id
_entity_poly.type
_entity_poly.pdbx_seq_one_letter_code
_entity_poly.pdbx_strand_id
1 'polypeptide(L)'
;MTANGRLAEVTAMDFSFIQMSDPQFGMFARLSSLDEDRIAELHRSHGWNIIPTVKTVGFAQETALYEKAIEAANLLNPAFVVISGDMVEDQDDPNQLAELRRITAKLHPHIPAHWVPGNWDVGITPTPHTLEQYRDNFGADYYSFQYGGSSFIVLNSCVGYDDSRAPGEWDRQIDFLRASLVEAHDNNSAHIVIFLHHPLYSYDPGEEDSWAVIPLNKRSVLLDLFETHRVSAVFSGHWHKCHYLNHKDIQMVTTGPVGYPLGDDPSGFRIIKISQNRVEHQYYGLDQIPGPEELALPGSY
;
A
#
# COMPACT_ATOMS: atom_id res chain seq x y z
N MET A 1 -8.22 29.26 42.71
CA MET A 1 -7.97 29.45 41.26
C MET A 1 -7.63 28.08 40.68
N THR A 2 -8.64 27.35 40.23
CA THR A 2 -8.46 26.07 39.54
C THR A 2 -8.47 26.34 38.05
N ALA A 3 -7.30 26.23 37.41
CA ALA A 3 -7.16 26.33 35.97
C ALA A 3 -7.73 25.06 35.34
N ASN A 4 -8.99 25.11 34.90
CA ASN A 4 -9.53 24.15 33.95
C ASN A 4 -8.94 24.46 32.57
N GLY A 5 -7.77 23.87 32.29
CA GLY A 5 -7.29 23.75 30.92
C GLY A 5 -8.21 22.78 30.18
N ARG A 6 -9.20 23.30 29.45
CA ARG A 6 -9.82 22.55 28.37
C ARG A 6 -8.71 22.27 27.35
N LEU A 7 -8.22 21.03 27.34
CA LEU A 7 -7.55 20.49 26.16
C LEU A 7 -8.50 20.74 24.98
N ALA A 8 -8.03 21.47 23.98
CA ALA A 8 -8.77 21.61 22.75
C ALA A 8 -8.96 20.20 22.18
N GLU A 9 -10.22 19.74 22.08
CA GLU A 9 -10.54 18.58 21.24
C GLU A 9 -10.02 18.90 19.85
N VAL A 10 -9.00 18.18 19.41
CA VAL A 10 -8.58 18.20 18.01
C VAL A 10 -9.70 17.54 17.23
N THR A 11 -10.60 18.34 16.67
CA THR A 11 -11.62 17.84 15.75
C THR A 11 -10.89 17.36 14.49
N ALA A 12 -10.91 16.04 14.25
CA ALA A 12 -10.34 15.46 13.05
C ALA A 12 -10.93 16.15 11.82
N MET A 13 -10.06 16.52 10.88
CA MET A 13 -10.48 17.14 9.64
C MET A 13 -10.93 16.05 8.68
N ASP A 14 -11.96 16.34 7.91
CA ASP A 14 -12.45 15.49 6.83
C ASP A 14 -11.50 15.65 5.62
N PHE A 15 -10.94 14.55 5.11
CA PHE A 15 -10.07 14.56 3.94
C PHE A 15 -10.15 13.26 3.15
N SER A 16 -9.54 13.24 1.95
CA SER A 16 -9.34 12.02 1.18
C SER A 16 -7.88 11.83 0.82
N PHE A 17 -7.46 10.58 0.65
CA PHE A 17 -6.18 10.21 0.08
C PHE A 17 -6.37 9.09 -0.94
N ILE A 18 -5.36 8.89 -1.80
CA ILE A 18 -5.37 7.81 -2.80
C ILE A 18 -4.33 6.77 -2.42
N GLN A 19 -4.71 5.49 -2.49
CA GLN A 19 -3.79 4.37 -2.45
C GLN A 19 -3.66 3.77 -3.85
N MET A 20 -2.44 3.78 -4.37
CA MET A 20 -2.00 3.05 -5.54
C MET A 20 -1.22 1.81 -5.08
N SER A 21 -1.15 0.77 -5.91
CA SER A 21 -0.36 -0.42 -5.63
C SER A 21 0.21 -1.00 -6.93
N ASP A 22 1.34 -1.69 -6.85
CA ASP A 22 1.92 -2.50 -7.93
C ASP A 22 1.88 -1.82 -9.32
N PRO A 23 2.45 -0.60 -9.49
CA PRO A 23 2.65 -0.07 -10.84
C PRO A 23 3.63 -0.94 -11.63
N GLN A 24 4.59 -1.58 -10.94
CA GLN A 24 5.48 -2.65 -11.39
C GLN A 24 5.97 -2.55 -12.83
N PHE A 25 6.67 -1.45 -13.12
CA PHE A 25 7.22 -1.16 -14.45
C PHE A 25 8.03 -2.35 -14.97
N GLY A 26 7.61 -2.99 -16.06
CA GLY A 26 8.32 -4.11 -16.69
C GLY A 26 7.59 -5.45 -16.55
N MET A 27 6.59 -5.55 -15.67
CA MET A 27 5.79 -6.75 -15.47
C MET A 27 5.09 -7.24 -16.74
N PHE A 28 4.56 -6.34 -17.57
CA PHE A 28 3.90 -6.72 -18.82
C PHE A 28 4.88 -7.43 -19.78
N ALA A 29 6.13 -6.96 -19.87
CA ALA A 29 7.15 -7.61 -20.69
C ALA A 29 7.55 -8.98 -20.14
N ARG A 30 7.66 -9.12 -18.80
CA ARG A 30 7.90 -10.44 -18.17
C ARG A 30 6.76 -11.41 -18.45
N LEU A 31 5.52 -11.02 -18.19
CA LEU A 31 4.37 -11.90 -18.31
C LEU A 31 4.06 -12.28 -19.76
N SER A 32 4.24 -11.37 -20.72
CA SER A 32 4.07 -11.67 -22.15
C SER A 32 5.13 -12.63 -22.72
N SER A 33 6.19 -12.90 -21.96
CA SER A 33 7.23 -13.87 -22.33
C SER A 33 6.95 -15.29 -21.83
N LEU A 34 5.87 -15.51 -21.08
CA LEU A 34 5.48 -16.84 -20.59
C LEU A 34 4.79 -17.65 -21.69
N ASP A 35 5.04 -18.96 -21.71
CA ASP A 35 4.30 -19.89 -22.56
C ASP A 35 2.97 -20.34 -21.93
N GLU A 36 2.13 -20.99 -22.73
CA GLU A 36 0.79 -21.41 -22.30
C GLU A 36 0.83 -22.40 -21.14
N ASP A 37 1.82 -23.30 -21.10
CA ASP A 37 1.97 -24.30 -20.04
C ASP A 37 2.29 -23.61 -18.71
N ARG A 38 3.19 -22.62 -18.72
CA ARG A 38 3.55 -21.86 -17.53
C ARG A 38 2.41 -20.97 -17.06
N ILE A 39 1.66 -20.35 -17.97
CA ILE A 39 0.45 -19.60 -17.64
C ILE A 39 -0.57 -20.52 -16.96
N ALA A 40 -0.83 -21.70 -17.52
CA ALA A 40 -1.76 -22.66 -16.94
C ALA A 40 -1.30 -23.19 -15.57
N GLU A 41 0.00 -23.36 -15.35
CA GLU A 41 0.57 -23.72 -14.05
C GLU A 41 0.35 -22.61 -13.01
N LEU A 42 0.65 -21.35 -13.35
CA LEU A 42 0.45 -20.20 -12.47
C LEU A 42 -1.02 -20.00 -12.13
N HIS A 43 -1.92 -20.22 -13.10
CA HIS A 43 -3.36 -20.20 -12.84
C HIS A 43 -3.76 -21.27 -11.81
N ARG A 44 -3.28 -22.53 -11.96
CA ARG A 44 -3.61 -23.61 -11.02
C ARG A 44 -3.02 -23.41 -9.63
N SER A 45 -1.82 -22.85 -9.52
CA SER A 45 -1.08 -22.75 -8.26
C SER A 45 -1.31 -21.44 -7.50
N HIS A 46 -1.54 -20.34 -8.21
CA HIS A 46 -1.67 -19.00 -7.63
C HIS A 46 -3.02 -18.35 -7.91
N GLY A 47 -3.85 -18.93 -8.80
CA GLY A 47 -5.11 -18.33 -9.23
C GLY A 47 -4.93 -17.08 -10.11
N TRP A 48 -3.76 -16.93 -10.73
CA TRP A 48 -3.43 -15.76 -11.56
C TRP A 48 -4.13 -15.82 -12.91
N ASN A 49 -4.79 -14.72 -13.27
CA ASN A 49 -5.42 -14.53 -14.58
C ASN A 49 -4.47 -13.80 -15.54
N ILE A 50 -3.48 -14.52 -16.06
CA ILE A 50 -2.56 -13.98 -17.08
C ILE A 50 -3.17 -14.19 -18.46
N ILE A 51 -3.27 -13.12 -19.24
CA ILE A 51 -3.82 -13.12 -20.60
C ILE A 51 -2.66 -13.35 -21.57
N PRO A 52 -2.66 -14.45 -22.37
CA PRO A 52 -1.66 -14.64 -23.40
C PRO A 52 -1.68 -13.47 -24.39
N THR A 53 -0.52 -12.86 -24.61
CA THR A 53 -0.36 -11.71 -25.51
C THR A 53 0.89 -11.88 -26.36
N VAL A 54 1.02 -11.03 -27.40
CA VAL A 54 2.27 -10.97 -28.17
C VAL A 54 3.38 -10.47 -27.25
N LYS A 55 4.54 -11.12 -27.28
CA LYS A 55 5.70 -10.72 -26.50
C LYS A 55 5.99 -9.22 -26.65
N THR A 56 6.01 -8.52 -25.52
CA THR A 56 6.33 -7.10 -25.40
C THR A 56 7.71 -6.92 -24.76
N VAL A 57 8.26 -5.71 -24.88
CA VAL A 57 9.55 -5.32 -24.27
C VAL A 57 9.41 -3.94 -23.62
N GLY A 58 10.19 -3.70 -22.58
CA GLY A 58 10.15 -2.44 -21.83
C GLY A 58 8.92 -2.32 -20.93
N PHE A 59 8.54 -1.08 -20.62
CA PHE A 59 7.55 -0.74 -19.58
C PHE A 59 6.54 0.31 -20.07
N ALA A 60 6.22 0.30 -21.37
CA ALA A 60 5.36 1.31 -21.99
C ALA A 60 3.89 1.23 -21.54
N GLN A 61 3.41 0.04 -21.17
CA GLN A 61 2.03 -0.15 -20.70
C GLN A 61 1.89 0.40 -19.28
N GLU A 62 2.83 0.08 -18.41
CA GLU A 62 2.93 0.60 -17.04
C GLU A 62 3.12 2.11 -17.04
N THR A 63 3.93 2.64 -17.96
CA THR A 63 4.08 4.09 -18.18
C THR A 63 2.71 4.75 -18.43
N ALA A 64 1.94 4.24 -19.39
CA ALA A 64 0.64 4.82 -19.74
C ALA A 64 -0.38 4.71 -18.60
N LEU A 65 -0.43 3.58 -17.89
CA LEU A 65 -1.33 3.35 -16.76
C LEU A 65 -0.98 4.25 -15.57
N TYR A 66 0.31 4.36 -15.25
CA TYR A 66 0.77 5.18 -14.13
C TYR A 66 0.66 6.68 -14.43
N GLU A 67 0.92 7.12 -15.67
CA GLU A 67 0.64 8.52 -16.08
C GLU A 67 -0.84 8.87 -15.88
N LYS A 68 -1.75 7.99 -16.30
CA LYS A 68 -3.18 8.18 -16.09
C LYS A 68 -3.58 8.22 -14.61
N ALA A 69 -2.96 7.37 -13.78
CA ALA A 69 -3.18 7.37 -12.33
C ALA A 69 -2.71 8.69 -11.67
N ILE A 70 -1.54 9.21 -12.06
CA ILE A 70 -1.00 10.48 -11.54
C ILE A 70 -1.83 11.68 -12.04
N GLU A 71 -2.25 11.69 -13.31
CA GLU A 71 -3.15 12.72 -13.84
C GLU A 71 -4.48 12.75 -13.09
N ALA A 72 -5.04 11.58 -12.81
CA ALA A 72 -6.26 11.48 -12.01
C ALA A 72 -6.05 11.94 -10.57
N ALA A 73 -4.93 11.59 -9.93
CA ALA A 73 -4.61 12.09 -8.59
C ALA A 73 -4.53 13.62 -8.57
N ASN A 74 -3.91 14.23 -9.57
CA ASN A 74 -3.86 15.69 -9.70
C ASN A 74 -5.25 16.33 -9.87
N LEU A 75 -6.12 15.71 -10.66
CA LEU A 75 -7.51 16.16 -10.86
C LEU A 75 -8.33 16.07 -9.56
N LEU A 76 -8.20 14.95 -8.86
CA LEU A 76 -8.92 14.65 -7.62
C LEU A 76 -8.38 15.44 -6.41
N ASN A 77 -7.14 15.90 -6.49
CA ASN A 77 -6.49 16.74 -5.49
C ASN A 77 -6.56 16.20 -4.05
N PRO A 78 -6.14 14.93 -3.80
CA PRO A 78 -6.14 14.33 -2.47
C PRO A 78 -5.15 15.02 -1.52
N ALA A 79 -5.29 14.75 -0.23
CA ALA A 79 -4.34 15.15 0.80
C ALA A 79 -2.93 14.58 0.57
N PHE A 80 -2.86 13.33 0.10
CA PHE A 80 -1.62 12.62 -0.22
C PHE A 80 -1.91 11.38 -1.08
N VAL A 81 -0.86 10.78 -1.63
CA VAL A 81 -0.90 9.48 -2.30
C VAL A 81 0.00 8.50 -1.57
N VAL A 82 -0.42 7.25 -1.43
CA VAL A 82 0.41 6.13 -0.96
C VAL A 82 0.59 5.12 -2.08
N ILE A 83 1.82 4.66 -2.33
CA ILE A 83 2.14 3.61 -3.30
C ILE A 83 2.56 2.36 -2.51
N SER A 84 1.69 1.36 -2.51
CA SER A 84 1.75 0.16 -1.65
C SER A 84 2.66 -0.96 -2.19
N GLY A 85 3.90 -0.63 -2.58
CA GLY A 85 4.92 -1.60 -2.99
C GLY A 85 4.88 -2.01 -4.45
N ASP A 86 5.94 -2.73 -4.82
CA ASP A 86 6.22 -3.27 -6.16
C ASP A 86 6.21 -2.17 -7.22
N MET A 87 7.09 -1.18 -7.00
CA MET A 87 7.20 0.00 -7.84
C MET A 87 7.70 -0.34 -9.25
N VAL A 88 8.71 -1.22 -9.32
CA VAL A 88 9.38 -1.65 -10.55
C VAL A 88 9.55 -3.16 -10.55
N GLU A 89 9.61 -3.78 -11.73
CA GLU A 89 9.81 -5.22 -11.87
C GLU A 89 11.26 -5.61 -11.58
N ASP A 90 12.22 -4.74 -11.86
CA ASP A 90 13.63 -4.95 -11.55
C ASP A 90 14.18 -3.74 -10.78
N GLN A 91 14.41 -3.93 -9.48
CA GLN A 91 14.98 -2.90 -8.59
C GLN A 91 16.39 -2.43 -9.01
N ASP A 92 17.07 -3.19 -9.87
CA ASP A 92 18.39 -2.85 -10.41
C ASP A 92 18.32 -2.19 -11.81
N ASP A 93 17.14 -2.06 -12.43
CA ASP A 93 16.96 -1.37 -13.71
C ASP A 93 16.78 0.15 -13.50
N PRO A 94 17.82 0.97 -13.79
CA PRO A 94 17.74 2.40 -13.58
C PRO A 94 16.72 3.09 -14.49
N ASN A 95 16.33 2.48 -15.61
CA ASN A 95 15.35 3.07 -16.53
C ASN A 95 13.93 2.95 -15.98
N GLN A 96 13.59 1.81 -15.37
CA GLN A 96 12.29 1.63 -14.71
C GLN A 96 12.15 2.61 -13.53
N LEU A 97 13.19 2.70 -12.69
CA LEU A 97 13.23 3.64 -11.56
C LEU A 97 13.15 5.11 -12.02
N ALA A 98 13.89 5.48 -13.07
CA ALA A 98 13.87 6.83 -13.61
C ALA A 98 12.49 7.19 -14.17
N GLU A 99 11.82 6.27 -14.86
CA GLU A 99 10.52 6.51 -15.46
C GLU A 99 9.42 6.64 -14.42
N LEU A 100 9.39 5.73 -13.44
CA LEU A 100 8.52 5.85 -12.27
C LEU A 100 8.66 7.24 -11.63
N ARG A 101 9.89 7.64 -11.30
CA ARG A 101 10.16 8.95 -10.69
C ARG A 101 9.75 10.13 -11.57
N ARG A 102 10.02 10.05 -12.88
CA ARG A 102 9.64 11.09 -13.85
C ARG A 102 8.12 11.31 -13.83
N ILE A 103 7.36 10.24 -13.76
CA ILE A 103 5.89 10.29 -13.75
C ILE A 103 5.38 10.75 -12.38
N THR A 104 5.89 10.20 -11.26
CA THR A 104 5.49 10.64 -9.92
C THR A 104 5.79 12.13 -9.69
N ALA A 105 6.89 12.66 -10.24
CA ALA A 105 7.25 14.07 -10.15
C ALA A 105 6.25 15.02 -10.85
N LYS A 106 5.29 14.48 -11.63
CA LYS A 106 4.18 15.25 -12.20
C LYS A 106 3.04 15.49 -11.20
N LEU A 107 3.03 14.84 -10.02
CA LEU A 107 2.09 15.18 -8.96
C LEU A 107 2.19 16.67 -8.61
N HIS A 108 1.06 17.29 -8.28
CA HIS A 108 1.07 18.66 -7.81
C HIS A 108 1.97 18.76 -6.55
N PRO A 109 2.81 19.80 -6.41
CA PRO A 109 3.82 19.87 -5.35
C PRO A 109 3.29 19.76 -3.92
N HIS A 110 2.00 20.03 -3.69
CA HIS A 110 1.37 19.94 -2.37
C HIS A 110 0.78 18.56 -2.06
N ILE A 111 0.79 17.62 -3.01
CA ILE A 111 0.33 16.23 -2.83
C ILE A 111 1.57 15.36 -2.58
N PRO A 112 1.92 15.05 -1.31
CA PRO A 112 3.06 14.18 -1.04
C PRO A 112 2.77 12.74 -1.49
N ALA A 113 3.83 12.07 -1.96
CA ALA A 113 3.83 10.65 -2.26
C ALA A 113 4.53 9.89 -1.12
N HIS A 114 3.85 8.88 -0.59
CA HIS A 114 4.35 8.00 0.46
C HIS A 114 4.62 6.62 -0.12
N TRP A 115 5.84 6.12 0.07
CA TRP A 115 6.30 4.84 -0.46
C TRP A 115 6.23 3.76 0.61
N VAL A 116 5.73 2.59 0.21
CA VAL A 116 5.70 1.35 1.03
C VAL A 116 6.51 0.30 0.27
N PRO A 117 7.44 -0.42 0.91
CA PRO A 117 8.24 -1.43 0.21
C PRO A 117 7.43 -2.70 -0.08
N GLY A 118 7.56 -3.21 -1.31
CA GLY A 118 7.12 -4.54 -1.75
C GLY A 118 8.26 -5.50 -2.03
N ASN A 119 7.94 -6.75 -2.37
CA ASN A 119 8.96 -7.78 -2.57
C ASN A 119 9.80 -7.57 -3.84
N TRP A 120 9.29 -6.85 -4.85
CA TRP A 120 10.09 -6.48 -6.02
C TRP A 120 11.05 -5.31 -5.74
N ASP A 121 10.85 -4.59 -4.63
CA ASP A 121 11.69 -3.44 -4.27
C ASP A 121 12.82 -3.79 -3.28
N VAL A 122 12.61 -4.80 -2.41
CA VAL A 122 13.61 -5.22 -1.41
C VAL A 122 13.94 -6.71 -1.43
N GLY A 123 13.21 -7.51 -2.22
CA GLY A 123 13.24 -8.97 -2.22
C GLY A 123 12.24 -9.60 -1.24
N ILE A 124 11.78 -10.82 -1.54
CA ILE A 124 10.96 -11.65 -0.63
C ILE A 124 11.70 -11.91 0.69
N THR A 125 13.01 -12.18 0.60
CA THR A 125 13.93 -12.29 1.73
C THR A 125 14.93 -11.14 1.68
N PRO A 126 14.59 -9.97 2.25
CA PRO A 126 15.44 -8.79 2.18
C PRO A 126 16.82 -9.00 2.81
N THR A 127 17.79 -8.23 2.33
CA THR A 127 19.16 -8.19 2.83
C THR A 127 19.50 -6.76 3.26
N PRO A 128 20.54 -6.54 4.08
CA PRO A 128 20.99 -5.19 4.40
C PRO A 128 21.23 -4.33 3.16
N HIS A 129 21.76 -4.93 2.09
CA HIS A 129 22.03 -4.23 0.83
C HIS A 129 20.73 -3.81 0.11
N THR A 130 19.77 -4.72 -0.04
CA THR A 130 18.50 -4.39 -0.73
C THR A 130 17.65 -3.41 0.08
N LEU A 131 17.69 -3.48 1.42
CA LEU A 131 17.06 -2.48 2.28
C LEU A 131 17.72 -1.11 2.17
N GLU A 132 19.06 -1.05 2.12
CA GLU A 132 19.80 0.20 1.90
C GLU A 132 19.49 0.80 0.52
N GLN A 133 19.46 -0.02 -0.53
CA GLN A 133 19.09 0.39 -1.88
C GLN A 133 17.67 0.96 -1.94
N TYR A 134 16.70 0.32 -1.28
CA TYR A 134 15.35 0.88 -1.15
C TYR A 134 15.38 2.23 -0.41
N ARG A 135 16.10 2.31 0.71
CA ARG A 135 16.20 3.52 1.53
C ARG A 135 16.80 4.70 0.77
N ASP A 136 17.82 4.44 -0.04
CA ASP A 136 18.43 5.43 -0.93
C ASP A 136 17.45 5.87 -2.03
N ASN A 137 16.60 4.96 -2.50
CA ASN A 137 15.71 5.22 -3.61
C ASN A 137 14.39 5.91 -3.22
N PHE A 138 13.83 5.57 -2.06
CA PHE A 138 12.46 5.92 -1.67
C PHE A 138 12.35 6.49 -0.24
N GLY A 139 13.44 6.51 0.53
CA GLY A 139 13.44 6.91 1.94
C GLY A 139 13.17 5.74 2.89
N ALA A 140 12.86 6.04 4.15
CA ALA A 140 12.69 5.01 5.18
C ALA A 140 11.68 3.91 4.75
N ASP A 141 12.01 2.65 5.05
CA ASP A 141 11.21 1.47 4.72
C ASP A 141 10.13 1.16 5.77
N TYR A 142 10.19 1.82 6.93
CA TYR A 142 9.08 1.98 7.87
C TYR A 142 9.16 3.38 8.49
N TYR A 143 8.00 4.02 8.65
CA TYR A 143 7.88 5.37 9.21
C TYR A 143 6.43 5.68 9.56
N SER A 144 6.19 6.77 10.26
CA SER A 144 4.86 7.25 10.61
C SER A 144 4.71 8.73 10.26
N PHE A 145 3.48 9.16 10.02
CA PHE A 145 3.14 10.55 9.80
C PHE A 145 1.71 10.84 10.26
N GLN A 146 1.39 12.12 10.41
CA GLN A 146 0.10 12.60 10.89
C GLN A 146 -0.56 13.46 9.81
N TYR A 147 -1.87 13.29 9.63
CA TYR A 147 -2.67 14.19 8.79
C TYR A 147 -4.11 14.24 9.29
N GLY A 148 -4.69 15.45 9.35
CA GLY A 148 -6.11 15.64 9.66
C GLY A 148 -6.57 15.05 11.01
N GLY A 149 -5.68 14.91 11.99
CA GLY A 149 -5.99 14.28 13.28
C GLY A 149 -5.98 12.75 13.26
N SER A 150 -5.38 12.14 12.23
CA SER A 150 -5.20 10.69 12.10
C SER A 150 -3.72 10.33 11.96
N SER A 151 -3.35 9.16 12.50
CA SER A 151 -2.02 8.57 12.42
C SER A 151 -1.93 7.56 11.28
N PHE A 152 -0.85 7.64 10.52
CA PHE A 152 -0.53 6.72 9.44
C PHE A 152 0.82 6.07 9.71
N ILE A 153 0.90 4.75 9.59
CA ILE A 153 2.11 3.98 9.86
C ILE A 153 2.40 3.09 8.65
N VAL A 154 3.58 3.23 8.08
CA VAL A 154 4.10 2.40 6.99
C VAL A 154 5.03 1.34 7.57
N LEU A 155 4.83 0.09 7.19
CA LEU A 155 5.65 -1.06 7.60
C LEU A 155 6.26 -1.78 6.40
N ASN A 156 7.49 -2.25 6.58
CA ASN A 156 8.14 -3.15 5.64
C ASN A 156 7.65 -4.59 5.87
N SER A 157 6.66 -4.98 5.08
CA SER A 157 6.08 -6.32 5.15
C SER A 157 7.04 -7.43 4.71
N CYS A 158 8.05 -7.16 3.87
CA CYS A 158 9.02 -8.16 3.43
C CYS A 158 9.92 -8.63 4.58
N VAL A 159 10.25 -7.73 5.52
CA VAL A 159 10.92 -8.09 6.78
C VAL A 159 10.01 -8.94 7.68
N GLY A 160 8.70 -8.69 7.64
CA GLY A 160 7.72 -9.54 8.31
C GLY A 160 7.54 -10.90 7.63
N TYR A 161 7.81 -10.98 6.33
CA TYR A 161 7.72 -12.20 5.54
C TYR A 161 8.93 -13.12 5.78
N ASP A 162 10.16 -12.62 5.62
CA ASP A 162 11.37 -13.40 5.90
C ASP A 162 12.58 -12.50 6.23
N ASP A 163 12.88 -12.34 7.52
CA ASP A 163 14.04 -11.57 7.99
C ASP A 163 15.34 -12.39 8.13
N SER A 164 15.38 -13.63 7.64
CA SER A 164 16.52 -14.54 7.86
C SER A 164 17.86 -14.02 7.32
N ARG A 165 17.84 -13.15 6.31
CA ARG A 165 19.04 -12.51 5.75
C ARG A 165 19.28 -11.08 6.23
N ALA A 166 18.40 -10.56 7.09
CA ALA A 166 18.51 -9.25 7.71
C ALA A 166 18.16 -9.31 9.21
N PRO A 167 18.90 -10.11 10.01
CA PRO A 167 18.53 -10.40 11.39
C PRO A 167 18.45 -9.12 12.23
N GLY A 168 17.39 -9.01 13.03
CA GLY A 168 17.11 -7.87 13.90
C GLY A 168 16.34 -6.73 13.25
N GLU A 169 16.14 -6.72 11.92
CA GLU A 169 15.25 -5.74 11.27
C GLU A 169 13.80 -5.90 11.73
N TRP A 170 13.34 -7.13 11.92
CA TRP A 170 12.00 -7.38 12.46
C TRP A 170 11.82 -6.78 13.85
N ASP A 171 12.77 -7.02 14.76
CA ASP A 171 12.69 -6.52 16.13
C ASP A 171 12.72 -4.99 16.15
N ARG A 172 13.59 -4.36 15.35
CA ARG A 172 13.61 -2.90 15.17
C ARG A 172 12.28 -2.34 14.67
N GLN A 173 11.70 -2.97 13.66
CA GLN A 173 10.41 -2.55 13.10
C GLN A 173 9.28 -2.71 14.12
N ILE A 174 9.27 -3.78 14.91
CA ILE A 174 8.26 -3.98 15.96
C ILE A 174 8.41 -2.98 17.10
N ASP A 175 9.62 -2.63 17.51
CA ASP A 175 9.85 -1.59 18.52
C ASP A 175 9.40 -0.22 18.01
N PHE A 176 9.68 0.09 16.74
CA PHE A 176 9.16 1.28 16.06
C PHE A 176 7.62 1.28 16.01
N LEU A 177 7.00 0.16 15.64
CA LEU A 177 5.55 0.04 15.56
C LEU A 177 4.90 0.28 16.93
N ARG A 178 5.42 -0.35 18.00
CA ARG A 178 4.94 -0.12 19.37
C ARG A 178 5.02 1.35 19.76
N ALA A 179 6.15 2.00 19.50
CA ALA A 179 6.32 3.42 19.79
C ALA A 179 5.33 4.29 19.00
N SER A 180 5.15 4.02 17.71
CA SER A 180 4.22 4.76 16.85
C SER A 180 2.75 4.59 17.26
N LEU A 181 2.37 3.39 17.71
CA LEU A 181 1.02 3.12 18.21
C LEU A 181 0.74 3.81 19.56
N VAL A 182 1.75 3.94 20.42
CA VAL A 182 1.65 4.74 21.65
C VAL A 182 1.55 6.23 21.31
N GLU A 183 2.40 6.74 20.42
CA GLU A 183 2.36 8.13 19.97
C GLU A 183 1.00 8.50 19.35
N ALA A 184 0.44 7.60 18.53
CA ALA A 184 -0.88 7.79 17.94
C ALA A 184 -1.99 7.97 19.00
N HIS A 185 -1.91 7.19 20.08
CA HIS A 185 -2.82 7.31 21.23
C HIS A 185 -2.60 8.63 21.98
N ASP A 186 -1.34 9.00 22.26
CA ASP A 186 -1.01 10.24 22.97
C ASP A 186 -1.44 11.49 22.20
N ASN A 187 -1.44 11.40 20.87
CA ASN A 187 -1.96 12.43 19.96
C ASN A 187 -3.51 12.48 19.88
N ASN A 188 -4.22 11.59 20.57
CA ASN A 188 -5.66 11.38 20.44
C ASN A 188 -6.10 11.21 18.97
N SER A 189 -5.37 10.39 18.22
CA SER A 189 -5.68 10.18 16.80
C SER A 189 -7.07 9.57 16.64
N ALA A 190 -7.90 10.17 15.77
CA ALA A 190 -9.23 9.64 15.47
C ALA A 190 -9.14 8.29 14.76
N HIS A 191 -8.16 8.15 13.86
CA HIS A 191 -7.86 6.91 13.18
C HIS A 191 -6.36 6.58 13.24
N ILE A 192 -6.07 5.29 13.33
CA ILE A 192 -4.74 4.74 13.08
C ILE A 192 -4.87 3.85 11.85
N VAL A 193 -4.12 4.17 10.80
CA VAL A 193 -4.13 3.45 9.52
C VAL A 193 -2.75 2.89 9.24
N ILE A 194 -2.69 1.60 8.93
CA ILE A 194 -1.45 0.91 8.58
C ILE A 194 -1.37 0.73 7.06
N PHE A 195 -0.19 0.97 6.50
CA PHE A 195 0.14 0.58 5.13
C PHE A 195 1.28 -0.43 5.15
N LEU A 196 1.12 -1.48 4.36
CA LEU A 196 2.11 -2.52 4.16
C LEU A 196 1.89 -3.11 2.76
N HIS A 197 2.75 -4.00 2.28
CA HIS A 197 2.58 -4.57 0.94
C HIS A 197 1.87 -5.94 0.98
N HIS A 198 2.38 -6.91 1.74
CA HIS A 198 1.79 -8.25 1.85
C HIS A 198 0.56 -8.28 2.78
N PRO A 199 -0.62 -8.71 2.33
CA PRO A 199 -1.77 -8.91 3.20
C PRO A 199 -1.46 -9.81 4.40
N LEU A 200 -2.07 -9.55 5.56
CA LEU A 200 -1.79 -10.32 6.78
C LEU A 200 -2.30 -11.76 6.68
N TYR A 201 -3.46 -11.96 6.06
CA TYR A 201 -4.10 -13.24 5.83
C TYR A 201 -5.19 -13.09 4.76
N SER A 202 -5.68 -14.21 4.24
CA SER A 202 -6.72 -14.25 3.21
C SER A 202 -8.11 -14.33 3.79
N TYR A 203 -8.43 -15.38 4.53
CA TYR A 203 -9.77 -15.53 5.11
C TYR A 203 -9.72 -15.84 6.60
N ASP A 204 -8.71 -16.60 7.03
CA ASP A 204 -8.54 -17.01 8.42
C ASP A 204 -7.21 -16.45 8.95
N PRO A 205 -7.19 -15.69 10.05
CA PRO A 205 -5.94 -15.23 10.65
C PRO A 205 -5.01 -16.38 11.11
N GLY A 206 -5.54 -17.60 11.25
CA GLY A 206 -4.79 -18.83 11.54
C GLY A 206 -4.47 -19.70 10.32
N GLU A 207 -4.69 -19.22 9.08
CA GLU A 207 -4.39 -20.00 7.88
C GLU A 207 -2.89 -20.31 7.74
N GLU A 208 -2.59 -21.39 7.01
CA GLU A 208 -1.22 -21.81 6.75
C GLU A 208 -0.41 -20.74 6.00
N ASP A 209 0.91 -20.80 6.16
CA ASP A 209 1.82 -19.89 5.47
C ASP A 209 1.85 -20.16 3.97
N SER A 210 1.85 -19.09 3.19
CA SER A 210 1.93 -19.15 1.74
C SER A 210 2.62 -17.91 1.19
N TRP A 211 2.91 -17.92 -0.11
CA TRP A 211 3.46 -16.76 -0.82
C TRP A 211 2.59 -15.50 -0.71
N ALA A 212 1.29 -15.67 -0.44
CA ALA A 212 0.31 -14.59 -0.53
C ALA A 212 0.24 -13.74 0.75
N VAL A 213 0.70 -14.24 1.90
CA VAL A 213 0.40 -13.62 3.21
C VAL A 213 1.59 -13.65 4.15
N ILE A 214 1.61 -12.73 5.13
CA ILE A 214 2.66 -12.70 6.15
C ILE A 214 2.64 -13.99 6.98
N PRO A 215 3.78 -14.64 7.30
CA PRO A 215 3.80 -15.87 8.08
C PRO A 215 3.14 -15.79 9.46
N LEU A 216 2.57 -16.90 9.92
CA LEU A 216 1.69 -16.99 11.09
C LEU A 216 2.34 -16.43 12.37
N ASN A 217 3.61 -16.73 12.59
CA ASN A 217 4.35 -16.28 13.77
C ASN A 217 4.54 -14.75 13.81
N LYS A 218 4.56 -14.08 12.65
CA LYS A 218 4.75 -12.62 12.52
C LYS A 218 3.41 -11.91 12.42
N ARG A 219 2.45 -12.47 11.65
CA ARG A 219 1.09 -11.92 11.51
C ARG A 219 0.36 -11.88 12.85
N SER A 220 0.53 -12.89 13.70
CA SER A 220 -0.12 -12.95 15.02
C SER A 220 0.33 -11.78 15.91
N VAL A 221 1.62 -11.43 15.88
CA VAL A 221 2.18 -10.29 16.63
C VAL A 221 1.60 -8.97 16.12
N LEU A 222 1.47 -8.81 14.80
CA LEU A 222 0.89 -7.61 14.20
C LEU A 222 -0.59 -7.47 14.56
N LEU A 223 -1.37 -8.55 14.44
CA LEU A 223 -2.79 -8.56 14.77
C LEU A 223 -3.01 -8.21 16.25
N ASP A 224 -2.25 -8.80 17.17
CA ASP A 224 -2.34 -8.49 18.60
C ASP A 224 -2.09 -7.00 18.90
N LEU A 225 -1.08 -6.41 18.25
CA LEU A 225 -0.77 -4.99 18.39
C LEU A 225 -1.89 -4.11 17.78
N PHE A 226 -2.36 -4.45 16.58
CA PHE A 226 -3.39 -3.68 15.89
C PHE A 226 -4.72 -3.70 16.64
N GLU A 227 -5.09 -4.84 17.22
CA GLU A 227 -6.25 -4.95 18.09
C GLU A 227 -6.10 -4.14 19.38
N THR A 228 -4.96 -4.28 20.06
CA THR A 228 -4.69 -3.61 21.35
C THR A 228 -4.79 -2.09 21.20
N HIS A 229 -4.30 -1.56 20.08
CA HIS A 229 -4.27 -0.13 19.81
C HIS A 229 -5.44 0.37 18.94
N ARG A 230 -6.44 -0.49 18.67
CA ARG A 230 -7.65 -0.12 17.91
C ARG A 230 -7.35 0.52 16.55
N VAL A 231 -6.45 -0.11 15.80
CA VAL A 231 -6.19 0.26 14.40
C VAL A 231 -7.51 0.25 13.62
N SER A 232 -7.75 1.29 12.82
CA SER A 232 -8.99 1.44 12.06
C SER A 232 -8.96 0.67 10.73
N ALA A 233 -7.82 0.68 10.05
CA ALA A 233 -7.65 0.01 8.76
C ALA A 233 -6.20 -0.39 8.49
N VAL A 234 -6.02 -1.48 7.75
CA VAL A 234 -4.76 -1.92 7.17
C VAL A 234 -4.95 -2.03 5.66
N PHE A 235 -4.13 -1.31 4.90
CA PHE A 235 -4.14 -1.31 3.45
C PHE A 235 -2.90 -2.00 2.89
N SER A 236 -3.12 -2.93 1.96
CA SER A 236 -2.10 -3.78 1.34
C SER A 236 -2.19 -3.81 -0.20
N GLY A 237 -1.18 -4.42 -0.83
CA GLY A 237 -0.99 -4.62 -2.26
C GLY A 237 -0.75 -6.10 -2.61
N HIS A 238 0.30 -6.39 -3.40
CA HIS A 238 0.88 -7.73 -3.65
C HIS A 238 0.05 -8.66 -4.55
N TRP A 239 -1.26 -8.67 -4.39
CA TRP A 239 -2.10 -9.69 -5.05
C TRP A 239 -2.55 -9.34 -6.46
N HIS A 240 -2.34 -8.08 -6.89
CA HIS A 240 -2.85 -7.58 -8.16
C HIS A 240 -4.36 -7.82 -8.35
N LYS A 241 -5.12 -7.81 -7.25
CA LYS A 241 -6.58 -7.90 -7.21
C LYS A 241 -7.11 -7.30 -5.92
N CYS A 242 -8.35 -6.83 -5.93
CA CYS A 242 -8.97 -6.35 -4.70
C CYS A 242 -9.36 -7.51 -3.79
N HIS A 243 -9.18 -7.31 -2.49
CA HIS A 243 -9.70 -8.20 -1.48
C HIS A 243 -10.13 -7.42 -0.23
N TYR A 244 -11.22 -7.85 0.39
CA TYR A 244 -11.89 -7.10 1.45
C TYR A 244 -12.29 -8.04 2.57
N LEU A 245 -11.88 -7.71 3.78
CA LEU A 245 -12.29 -8.44 4.98
C LEU A 245 -12.27 -7.49 6.18
N ASN A 246 -12.93 -7.90 7.25
CA ASN A 246 -12.84 -7.22 8.54
C ASN A 246 -12.24 -8.18 9.56
N HIS A 247 -11.20 -7.73 10.25
CA HIS A 247 -10.67 -8.39 11.44
C HIS A 247 -11.27 -7.71 12.67
N LYS A 248 -12.37 -8.25 13.20
CA LYS A 248 -13.19 -7.54 14.20
C LYS A 248 -13.62 -6.18 13.62
N ASP A 249 -13.22 -5.07 14.23
CA ASP A 249 -13.54 -3.70 13.81
C ASP A 249 -12.46 -3.08 12.90
N ILE A 250 -11.43 -3.85 12.50
CA ILE A 250 -10.32 -3.39 11.66
C ILE A 250 -10.61 -3.76 10.21
N GLN A 251 -10.67 -2.77 9.31
CA GLN A 251 -10.76 -3.04 7.88
C GLN A 251 -9.42 -3.55 7.38
N MET A 252 -9.38 -4.73 6.73
CA MET A 252 -8.18 -5.24 6.08
C MET A 252 -8.44 -5.29 4.58
N VAL A 253 -7.69 -4.49 3.83
CA VAL A 253 -8.02 -4.14 2.45
C VAL A 253 -6.81 -4.34 1.56
N THR A 254 -6.90 -5.30 0.64
CA THR A 254 -5.94 -5.45 -0.44
C THR A 254 -6.43 -4.66 -1.65
N THR A 255 -5.57 -3.80 -2.18
CA THR A 255 -5.86 -2.93 -3.32
C THR A 255 -5.31 -3.53 -4.61
N GLY A 256 -6.13 -3.50 -5.67
CA GLY A 256 -5.72 -3.91 -7.00
C GLY A 256 -4.61 -3.01 -7.57
N PRO A 257 -3.96 -3.44 -8.65
CA PRO A 257 -2.75 -2.81 -9.13
C PRO A 257 -3.07 -1.62 -10.03
N VAL A 258 -2.18 -0.64 -10.08
CA VAL A 258 -2.14 0.33 -11.19
C VAL A 258 -1.61 -0.36 -12.44
N GLY A 259 -0.64 -1.27 -12.28
CA GLY A 259 -0.05 -2.06 -13.37
C GLY A 259 -0.97 -3.19 -13.83
N TYR A 260 -0.43 -4.41 -13.90
CA TYR A 260 -1.12 -5.56 -14.50
C TYR A 260 -2.09 -6.25 -13.51
N PRO A 261 -3.41 -6.33 -13.76
CA PRO A 261 -4.34 -7.06 -12.89
C PRO A 261 -4.21 -8.58 -13.05
N LEU A 262 -4.16 -9.31 -11.94
CA LEU A 262 -4.17 -10.78 -11.90
C LEU A 262 -5.52 -11.36 -11.44
N GLY A 263 -6.46 -10.51 -11.00
CA GLY A 263 -7.85 -10.87 -10.70
C GLY A 263 -8.84 -10.30 -11.73
N ASP A 264 -10.09 -10.14 -11.30
CA ASP A 264 -11.17 -9.64 -12.16
C ASP A 264 -11.25 -8.10 -12.19
N ASP A 265 -10.66 -7.43 -11.19
CA ASP A 265 -10.59 -5.97 -11.13
C ASP A 265 -9.68 -5.42 -12.25
N PRO A 266 -10.04 -4.29 -12.89
CA PRO A 266 -9.16 -3.64 -13.86
C PRO A 266 -7.98 -2.93 -13.16
N SER A 267 -6.98 -2.51 -13.94
CA SER A 267 -5.97 -1.54 -13.49
C SER A 267 -6.64 -0.29 -12.92
N GLY A 268 -6.22 0.15 -11.74
CA GLY A 268 -6.95 1.15 -10.97
C GLY A 268 -6.23 1.61 -9.71
N PHE A 269 -6.93 2.39 -8.90
CA PHE A 269 -6.48 2.79 -7.57
C PHE A 269 -7.65 2.88 -6.61
N ARG A 270 -7.35 2.95 -5.31
CA ARG A 270 -8.34 3.13 -4.26
C ARG A 270 -8.36 4.57 -3.78
N ILE A 271 -9.56 5.11 -3.65
CA ILE A 271 -9.81 6.38 -2.97
C ILE A 271 -10.28 6.07 -1.56
N ILE A 272 -9.67 6.71 -0.58
CA ILE A 272 -10.01 6.58 0.84
C ILE A 272 -10.47 7.95 1.34
N LYS A 273 -11.59 7.96 2.03
CA LYS A 273 -12.18 9.12 2.69
C LYS A 273 -12.10 8.90 4.20
N ILE A 274 -11.49 9.87 4.88
CA ILE A 274 -11.38 9.90 6.33
C ILE A 274 -12.29 11.01 6.83
N SER A 275 -13.17 10.64 7.76
CA SER A 275 -14.01 11.55 8.52
C SER A 275 -13.85 11.21 9.99
N GLN A 276 -14.24 12.10 10.91
CA GLN A 276 -14.03 11.90 12.35
C GLN A 276 -14.37 10.51 12.92
N ASN A 277 -15.38 9.84 12.34
CA ASN A 277 -15.88 8.55 12.86
C ASN A 277 -15.77 7.40 11.84
N ARG A 278 -15.23 7.62 10.64
CA ARG A 278 -15.27 6.60 9.58
C ARG A 278 -14.07 6.65 8.64
N VAL A 279 -13.63 5.46 8.27
CA VAL A 279 -12.77 5.21 7.12
C VAL A 279 -13.64 4.57 6.05
N GLU A 280 -13.86 5.27 4.95
CA GLU A 280 -14.61 4.76 3.79
C GLU A 280 -13.66 4.64 2.60
N HIS A 281 -13.78 3.58 1.81
CA HIS A 281 -12.92 3.41 0.65
C HIS A 281 -13.63 2.75 -0.53
N GLN A 282 -13.18 3.07 -1.73
CA GLN A 282 -13.68 2.46 -2.96
C GLN A 282 -12.57 2.34 -3.99
N TYR A 283 -12.53 1.21 -4.69
CA TYR A 283 -11.61 0.98 -5.79
C TYR A 283 -12.25 1.44 -7.10
N TYR A 284 -11.46 2.09 -7.94
CA TYR A 284 -11.89 2.57 -9.24
C TYR A 284 -10.89 2.11 -10.29
N GLY A 285 -11.41 1.47 -11.35
CA GLY A 285 -10.64 1.27 -12.56
C GLY A 285 -10.28 2.61 -13.20
N LEU A 286 -9.15 2.69 -13.88
CA LEU A 286 -8.67 3.95 -14.45
C LEU A 286 -9.63 4.55 -15.50
N ASP A 287 -10.54 3.78 -16.07
CA ASP A 287 -11.60 4.24 -17.00
C ASP A 287 -12.89 4.69 -16.32
N GLN A 288 -12.99 4.55 -14.99
CA GLN A 288 -14.21 4.78 -14.19
C GLN A 288 -13.94 5.69 -12.99
N ILE A 289 -12.91 6.53 -13.07
CA ILE A 289 -12.52 7.44 -12.01
C ILE A 289 -13.63 8.49 -11.82
N PRO A 290 -14.07 8.75 -10.58
CA PRO A 290 -15.15 9.68 -10.32
C PRO A 290 -14.70 11.14 -10.51
N GLY A 291 -15.66 12.06 -10.64
CA GLY A 291 -15.35 13.49 -10.63
C GLY A 291 -14.97 14.01 -9.22
N PRO A 292 -14.26 15.15 -9.11
CA PRO A 292 -13.89 15.73 -7.80
C PRO A 292 -15.07 16.01 -6.87
N GLU A 293 -16.25 16.28 -7.42
CA GLU A 293 -17.50 16.46 -6.69
C GLU A 293 -17.89 15.25 -5.84
N GLU A 294 -17.51 14.04 -6.25
CA GLU A 294 -17.77 12.83 -5.47
C GLU A 294 -16.79 12.67 -4.31
N LEU A 295 -15.67 13.40 -4.30
CA LEU A 295 -14.78 13.50 -3.13
C LEU A 295 -15.22 14.52 -2.10
N ALA A 296 -16.20 15.38 -2.43
CA ALA A 296 -16.74 16.33 -1.49
C ALA A 296 -17.42 15.59 -0.33
N LEU A 297 -16.84 15.73 0.87
CA LEU A 297 -17.41 15.15 2.08
C LEU A 297 -18.62 15.97 2.53
N PRO A 298 -19.73 15.35 3.01
CA PRO A 298 -20.94 16.06 3.36
C PRO A 298 -20.66 17.17 4.40
N GLY A 299 -20.95 18.43 4.05
CA GLY A 299 -20.80 19.58 4.97
C GLY A 299 -19.69 20.58 4.63
N SER A 300 -19.05 20.47 3.47
CA SER A 300 -17.98 21.36 2.99
C SER A 300 -18.48 22.53 2.10
N TYR A 301 -19.56 23.21 2.52
CA TYR A 301 -20.03 24.48 1.93
C TYR A 301 -20.25 25.54 3.00
#